data_AF-G5GMP2-F1
#
_entry.id   AF-G5GMP2-F1
#
_cell.length_a   1.000
_cell.length_b   1.000
_cell.length_c   1.000
_cell.angle_alpha   90.00
_cell.angle_beta   90.00
_cell.angle_gamma   90.00
#
_symmetry.space_group_name_H-M   'P 1'
#
loop_
_entity.id
_entity.type
_entity.pdbx_description
1 polymer ?
#
loop_
_entity_poly.entity_id
_entity_poly.type
_entity_poly.pdbx_seq_one_letter_code
_entity_poly.pdbx_strand_id
1 'polypeptide(L)'
;MENRGLVIVHTGDGKGKTTAALGMAIRAWGNHLRVLILQFIKGSWKYGELESIKALASINDQIEIRQGGLGFSQRGSGAEEEHRCAAAELLQTAMDELRSDAWDMIILDEFNYAYSFGFISLDELEQLLSVRPEKTHLIFTGRNAAQELIDRADLVTEMRLIKHPFQQGIKAQKGIEF
;
A
#
# COMPACT_ATOMS: atom_id res chain seq x y z
N MET A 1 23.90 7.49 -15.09
CA MET A 1 22.92 7.06 -14.08
C MET A 1 21.56 7.14 -14.74
N GLU A 2 20.84 6.03 -14.82
CA GLU A 2 19.51 6.00 -15.43
C GLU A 2 18.46 6.40 -14.40
N ASN A 3 17.52 7.25 -14.83
CA ASN A 3 16.36 7.62 -14.03
C ASN A 3 15.23 6.63 -14.38
N ARG A 4 14.96 5.68 -13.48
CA ARG A 4 13.91 4.66 -13.63
C ARG A 4 13.05 4.57 -12.37
N GLY A 5 11.81 4.11 -12.55
CA GLY A 5 10.88 3.80 -11.48
C GLY A 5 11.37 2.63 -10.64
N LEU A 6 11.11 2.69 -9.34
CA LEU A 6 11.59 1.72 -8.36
C LEU A 6 10.46 0.89 -7.78
N VAL A 7 10.72 -0.39 -7.55
CA VAL A 7 9.88 -1.26 -6.72
C VAL A 7 10.37 -1.18 -5.28
N ILE A 8 9.50 -0.77 -4.36
CA ILE A 8 9.86 -0.49 -2.97
C ILE A 8 8.96 -1.28 -2.02
N VAL A 9 9.52 -1.90 -1.00
CA VAL A 9 8.78 -2.68 0.00
C VAL A 9 9.05 -2.13 1.39
N HIS A 10 7.97 -1.83 2.11
CA HIS A 10 8.00 -1.51 3.54
C HIS A 10 7.28 -2.61 4.33
N THR A 11 8.06 -3.45 5.00
CA THR A 11 7.56 -4.62 5.73
C THR A 11 8.03 -4.66 7.19
N GLY A 12 7.81 -5.77 7.90
CA GLY A 12 8.20 -5.99 9.28
C GLY A 12 7.11 -5.68 10.30
N ASP A 13 7.34 -6.09 11.55
CA ASP A 13 6.35 -6.04 12.63
C ASP A 13 6.21 -4.69 13.33
N GLY A 14 7.14 -3.78 13.07
CA GLY A 14 7.18 -2.44 13.62
C GLY A 14 6.14 -1.50 13.00
N LYS A 15 5.77 -0.47 13.77
CA LYS A 15 4.97 0.65 13.27
C LYS A 15 5.81 1.48 12.29
N GLY A 16 5.17 1.92 11.20
CA GLY A 16 5.74 2.92 10.31
C GLY A 16 5.55 2.68 8.81
N LYS A 17 5.13 1.46 8.41
CA LYS A 17 5.18 1.01 7.00
C LYS A 17 4.35 1.91 6.09
N THR A 18 3.06 2.01 6.40
CA THR A 18 2.11 2.89 5.72
C THR A 18 2.52 4.36 5.83
N THR A 19 2.91 4.84 7.01
CA THR A 19 3.34 6.25 7.17
C THR A 19 4.60 6.60 6.38
N ALA A 20 5.52 5.64 6.18
CA ALA A 20 6.70 5.85 5.33
C ALA A 20 6.30 5.94 3.85
N ALA A 21 5.43 5.04 3.37
CA ALA A 21 4.90 5.11 2.01
C ALA A 21 4.12 6.42 1.77
N LEU A 22 3.30 6.85 2.73
CA LEU A 22 2.59 8.12 2.64
C LEU A 22 3.55 9.32 2.72
N GLY A 23 4.62 9.25 3.49
CA GLY A 23 5.69 10.25 3.46
C GLY A 23 6.33 10.37 2.07
N MET A 24 6.48 9.25 1.34
CA MET A 24 6.90 9.26 -0.06
C MET A 24 5.86 9.88 -0.98
N ALA A 25 4.56 9.59 -0.78
CA ALA A 25 3.47 10.22 -1.51
C ALA A 25 3.49 11.74 -1.39
N ILE A 26 3.63 12.26 -0.16
CA ILE A 26 3.71 13.71 0.10
C ILE A 26 4.94 14.32 -0.57
N ARG A 27 6.10 13.63 -0.51
CA ARG A 27 7.31 14.08 -1.21
C ARG A 27 7.12 14.13 -2.72
N ALA A 28 6.53 13.10 -3.32
CA ALA A 28 6.28 13.02 -4.75
C ALA A 28 5.30 14.12 -5.20
N TRP A 29 4.17 14.25 -4.51
CA TRP A 29 3.18 15.31 -4.77
C TRP A 29 3.79 16.71 -4.64
N GLY A 30 4.62 16.94 -3.62
CA GLY A 30 5.34 18.22 -3.44
C GLY A 30 6.35 18.52 -4.56
N ASN A 31 6.73 17.53 -5.36
CA ASN A 31 7.54 17.67 -6.58
C ASN A 31 6.69 17.58 -7.86
N HIS A 32 5.38 17.83 -7.77
CA HIS A 32 4.43 17.84 -8.89
C HIS A 32 4.25 16.49 -9.60
N LEU A 33 4.59 15.39 -8.93
CA LEU A 33 4.37 14.04 -9.44
C LEU A 33 2.94 13.58 -9.11
N ARG A 34 2.38 12.75 -9.99
CA ARG A 34 1.07 12.14 -9.84
C ARG A 34 1.16 10.88 -8.99
N VAL A 35 0.37 10.80 -7.93
CA VAL A 35 0.41 9.70 -6.95
C VAL A 35 -0.96 9.05 -6.79
N LEU A 36 -1.01 7.73 -6.93
CA LEU A 36 -2.19 6.93 -6.61
C LEU A 36 -1.91 6.03 -5.40
N ILE A 37 -2.83 6.02 -4.44
CA ILE A 37 -2.78 5.14 -3.26
C ILE A 37 -3.97 4.19 -3.32
N LEU A 38 -3.71 2.88 -3.39
CA LEU A 38 -4.71 1.83 -3.37
C LEU A 38 -4.56 1.03 -2.07
N GLN A 39 -5.62 0.94 -1.27
CA GLN A 39 -5.57 0.28 0.04
C GLN A 39 -6.29 -1.06 0.00
N PHE A 40 -5.53 -2.15 0.16
CA PHE A 40 -6.05 -3.53 0.10
C PHE A 40 -6.86 -3.94 1.34
N ILE A 41 -6.73 -3.19 2.43
CA ILE A 41 -7.48 -3.41 3.65
C ILE A 41 -8.17 -2.11 4.05
N LYS A 42 -9.50 -2.13 4.06
CA LYS A 42 -10.31 -1.03 4.56
C LYS A 42 -10.07 -0.84 6.06
N GLY A 43 -9.51 0.30 6.44
CA GLY A 43 -9.54 0.74 7.83
C GLY A 43 -10.99 0.94 8.27
N SER A 44 -11.37 0.38 9.41
CA SER A 44 -12.74 0.49 9.96
C SER A 44 -13.03 1.86 10.58
N TRP A 45 -12.14 2.84 10.45
CA TRP A 45 -12.18 4.14 11.12
C TRP A 45 -11.76 5.28 10.19
N LYS A 46 -12.25 6.50 10.43
CA LYS A 46 -11.70 7.72 9.82
C LYS A 46 -10.29 7.94 10.40
N TYR A 47 -9.25 7.78 9.59
CA TYR A 47 -7.87 8.10 9.97
C TYR A 47 -7.36 9.31 9.20
N GLY A 48 -6.44 10.05 9.82
CA GLY A 48 -6.04 11.39 9.39
C GLY A 48 -5.44 11.47 7.99
N GLU A 49 -4.84 10.39 7.51
CA GLU A 49 -4.19 10.35 6.20
C GLU A 49 -5.21 10.46 5.05
N LEU A 50 -6.38 9.82 5.17
CA LEU A 50 -7.45 9.96 4.17
C LEU A 50 -7.90 11.42 4.03
N GLU A 51 -8.11 12.10 5.15
CA GLU A 51 -8.54 13.51 5.15
C GLU A 51 -7.42 14.43 4.66
N SER A 52 -6.17 14.10 4.97
CA SER A 52 -4.99 14.84 4.46
C SER A 52 -4.87 14.72 2.95
N ILE A 53 -4.99 13.51 2.40
CA ILE A 53 -4.93 13.30 0.94
C ILE A 53 -6.09 14.01 0.23
N LYS A 54 -7.32 13.95 0.76
CA LYS A 54 -8.45 14.71 0.21
C LYS A 54 -8.21 16.21 0.19
N ALA A 55 -7.61 16.76 1.25
CA ALA A 55 -7.28 18.17 1.30
C ALA A 55 -6.25 18.54 0.22
N LEU A 56 -5.22 17.70 0.01
CA LEU A 56 -4.24 17.90 -1.06
C LEU A 56 -4.84 17.77 -2.45
N ALA A 57 -5.72 16.77 -2.65
CA ALA A 57 -6.45 16.57 -3.90
C ALA A 57 -7.34 17.77 -4.26
N SER A 58 -7.80 18.56 -3.28
CA SER A 58 -8.56 19.77 -3.55
C SER A 58 -7.72 20.94 -4.07
N ILE A 59 -6.38 20.86 -3.94
CA ILE A 59 -5.44 21.83 -4.51
C ILE A 59 -5.19 21.50 -5.98
N ASN A 60 -5.01 20.21 -6.30
CA ASN A 60 -4.85 19.70 -7.66
C ASN A 60 -5.18 18.19 -7.75
N ASP A 61 -5.49 17.72 -8.95
CA ASP A 61 -5.83 16.30 -9.20
C ASP A 61 -4.59 15.38 -9.32
N GLN A 62 -3.47 15.74 -8.67
CA GLN A 62 -2.22 14.97 -8.76
C GLN A 62 -2.10 13.90 -7.67
N ILE A 63 -3.01 13.82 -6.70
CA ILE A 63 -2.97 12.76 -5.69
C ILE A 63 -4.36 12.19 -5.44
N GLU A 64 -4.44 10.87 -5.43
CA GLU A 64 -5.69 10.15 -5.20
C GLU A 64 -5.47 9.00 -4.22
N ILE A 65 -6.47 8.75 -3.38
CA ILE A 65 -6.53 7.59 -2.50
C ILE A 65 -7.85 6.85 -2.71
N ARG A 66 -7.77 5.56 -3.00
CA ARG A 66 -8.92 4.67 -3.19
C ARG A 66 -8.85 3.55 -2.15
N GLN A 67 -9.93 3.43 -1.39
CA GLN A 67 -10.04 2.42 -0.35
C GLN A 67 -10.74 1.18 -0.92
N GLY A 68 -10.04 0.06 -0.95
CA GLY A 68 -10.59 -1.25 -1.27
C GLY A 68 -10.61 -2.19 -0.07
N GLY A 69 -10.93 -3.45 -0.32
CA GLY A 69 -10.99 -4.48 0.71
C GLY A 69 -12.17 -4.33 1.68
N LEU A 70 -12.35 -5.35 2.51
CA LEU A 70 -13.45 -5.43 3.48
C LEU A 70 -12.97 -5.23 4.94
N GLY A 71 -11.71 -4.83 5.13
CA GLY A 71 -11.07 -4.73 6.44
C GLY A 71 -10.51 -6.07 6.92
N PHE A 72 -10.30 -6.21 8.23
CA PHE A 72 -9.90 -7.50 8.82
C PHE A 72 -11.15 -8.32 9.17
N SER A 73 -11.28 -9.52 8.59
CA SER A 73 -12.28 -10.50 9.06
C SER A 73 -11.87 -11.11 10.39
N GLN A 74 -12.87 -11.50 11.18
CA GLN A 74 -12.63 -12.42 12.28
C GLN A 74 -12.32 -13.80 11.69
N ARG A 75 -11.26 -14.46 12.19
CA ARG A 75 -10.95 -15.86 11.81
C ARG A 75 -12.20 -16.72 11.97
N GLY A 76 -12.63 -17.38 10.89
CA GLY A 76 -13.79 -18.28 10.88
C GLY A 76 -15.13 -17.63 10.50
N SER A 77 -15.15 -16.38 10.03
CA SER A 77 -16.40 -15.72 9.61
C SER A 77 -16.99 -16.22 8.28
N GLY A 78 -16.27 -17.07 7.53
CA GLY A 78 -16.70 -17.53 6.19
C GLY A 78 -16.59 -16.46 5.09
N ALA A 79 -16.05 -15.28 5.38
CA ALA A 79 -15.95 -14.15 4.45
C ALA A 79 -14.69 -14.19 3.55
N GLU A 80 -13.96 -15.31 3.53
CA GLU A 80 -12.67 -15.42 2.82
C GLU A 80 -12.81 -15.14 1.32
N GLU A 81 -13.87 -15.65 0.70
CA GLU A 81 -14.14 -15.43 -0.71
C GLU A 81 -14.47 -13.96 -1.01
N GLU A 82 -15.20 -13.28 -0.13
CA GLU A 82 -15.49 -11.85 -0.29
C GLU A 82 -14.20 -11.01 -0.21
N HIS A 83 -13.28 -11.36 0.70
CA HIS A 83 -11.96 -10.73 0.78
C HIS A 83 -11.12 -11.01 -0.46
N ARG A 84 -11.15 -12.24 -0.99
CA ARG A 84 -10.48 -12.62 -2.23
C ARG A 84 -11.00 -11.79 -3.41
N CYS A 85 -12.31 -11.70 -3.59
CA CYS A 85 -12.93 -10.88 -4.63
C CYS A 85 -12.52 -9.40 -4.52
N ALA A 86 -12.59 -8.83 -3.31
CA ALA A 86 -12.21 -7.43 -3.10
C ALA A 86 -10.71 -7.16 -3.38
N ALA A 87 -9.83 -8.12 -3.03
CA ALA A 87 -8.41 -8.04 -3.35
C ALA A 87 -8.16 -8.15 -4.87
N ALA A 88 -8.86 -9.04 -5.57
CA ALA A 88 -8.76 -9.22 -7.01
C ALA A 88 -9.26 -7.98 -7.78
N GLU A 89 -10.37 -7.38 -7.36
CA GLU A 89 -10.88 -6.13 -7.95
C GLU A 89 -9.87 -4.98 -7.81
N LEU A 90 -9.27 -4.83 -6.62
CA LEU A 90 -8.29 -3.77 -6.39
C LEU A 90 -6.97 -4.04 -7.12
N LEU A 91 -6.56 -5.31 -7.23
CA LEU A 91 -5.42 -5.71 -8.04
C LEU A 91 -5.65 -5.38 -9.51
N GLN A 92 -6.84 -5.70 -10.05
CA GLN A 92 -7.20 -5.35 -11.43
C GLN A 92 -7.17 -3.83 -11.63
N THR A 93 -7.72 -3.06 -10.68
CA THR A 93 -7.61 -1.59 -10.68
C THR A 93 -6.16 -1.12 -10.72
N ALA A 94 -5.27 -1.73 -9.91
CA ALA A 94 -3.85 -1.40 -9.91
C ALA A 94 -3.20 -1.68 -11.26
N MET A 95 -3.50 -2.82 -11.88
CA MET A 95 -2.97 -3.16 -13.21
C MET A 95 -3.45 -2.19 -14.29
N ASP A 96 -4.73 -1.80 -14.27
CA ASP A 96 -5.29 -0.87 -15.24
C ASP A 96 -4.71 0.54 -15.10
N GLU A 97 -4.49 0.99 -13.86
CA GLU A 97 -3.85 2.27 -13.57
C GLU A 97 -2.34 2.28 -13.88
N LEU A 98 -1.67 1.13 -13.77
CA LEU A 98 -0.30 0.99 -14.27
C LEU A 98 -0.26 1.07 -15.79
N ARG A 99 -1.16 0.38 -16.48
CA ARG A 99 -1.25 0.40 -17.96
C ARG A 99 -1.62 1.76 -18.53
N SER A 100 -2.33 2.59 -17.77
CA SER A 100 -2.69 3.93 -18.20
C SER A 100 -1.49 4.88 -18.27
N ASP A 101 -0.38 4.55 -17.59
CA ASP A 101 0.82 5.38 -17.46
C ASP A 101 0.51 6.80 -16.95
N ALA A 102 -0.59 6.95 -16.20
CA ALA A 102 -1.06 8.25 -15.71
C ALA A 102 -0.35 8.68 -14.41
N TRP A 103 0.35 7.77 -13.74
CA TRP A 103 0.88 7.95 -12.39
C TRP A 103 2.39 7.76 -12.36
N ASP A 104 3.08 8.70 -11.73
CA ASP A 104 4.52 8.61 -11.46
C ASP A 104 4.80 7.67 -10.27
N MET A 105 3.83 7.54 -9.35
CA MET A 105 3.92 6.71 -8.17
C MET A 105 2.59 6.01 -7.85
N ILE A 106 2.63 4.70 -7.65
CA ILE A 106 1.49 3.92 -7.15
C ILE A 106 1.89 3.23 -5.85
N ILE A 107 1.09 3.42 -4.81
CA ILE A 107 1.25 2.77 -3.50
C ILE A 107 0.15 1.73 -3.33
N LEU A 108 0.55 0.48 -3.13
CA LEU A 108 -0.31 -0.65 -2.82
C LEU A 108 -0.21 -0.91 -1.31
N ASP A 109 -1.00 -0.17 -0.56
CA ASP A 109 -0.99 -0.19 0.90
C ASP A 109 -1.68 -1.47 1.40
N GLU A 110 -1.02 -2.15 2.34
CA GLU A 110 -1.41 -3.44 2.92
C GLU A 110 -1.54 -4.60 1.91
N PHE A 111 -0.93 -4.47 0.72
CA PHE A 111 -0.86 -5.54 -0.29
C PHE A 111 -0.25 -6.83 0.28
N ASN A 112 0.80 -6.71 1.10
CA ASN A 112 1.52 -7.88 1.62
C ASN A 112 0.58 -8.83 2.40
N TYR A 113 -0.45 -8.30 3.07
CA TYR A 113 -1.44 -9.13 3.73
C TYR A 113 -2.30 -9.91 2.74
N ALA A 114 -2.84 -9.25 1.71
CA ALA A 114 -3.65 -9.89 0.68
C ALA A 114 -2.88 -11.03 -0.01
N TYR A 115 -1.59 -10.80 -0.28
CA TYR A 115 -0.71 -11.85 -0.79
C TYR A 115 -0.48 -12.96 0.25
N SER A 116 -0.13 -12.63 1.49
CA SER A 116 0.16 -13.62 2.54
C SER A 116 -1.04 -14.50 2.92
N PHE A 117 -2.27 -14.00 2.70
CA PHE A 117 -3.51 -14.75 2.90
C PHE A 117 -3.91 -15.58 1.67
N GLY A 118 -3.12 -15.55 0.59
CA GLY A 118 -3.38 -16.31 -0.63
C GLY A 118 -4.55 -15.76 -1.45
N PHE A 119 -4.92 -14.49 -1.27
CA PHE A 119 -5.93 -13.83 -2.09
C PHE A 119 -5.37 -13.38 -3.43
N ILE A 120 -4.05 -13.19 -3.50
CA ILE A 120 -3.30 -12.86 -4.71
C ILE A 120 -2.27 -13.97 -4.91
N SER A 121 -2.25 -14.53 -6.11
CA SER A 121 -1.32 -15.57 -6.54
C SER A 121 0.03 -15.00 -6.98
N LEU A 122 1.03 -15.87 -7.11
CA LEU A 122 2.33 -15.49 -7.66
C LEU A 122 2.20 -14.97 -9.10
N ASP A 123 1.42 -15.65 -9.95
CA ASP A 123 1.23 -15.25 -11.35
C ASP A 123 0.61 -13.84 -11.45
N GLU A 124 -0.33 -13.53 -10.57
CA GLU A 124 -0.93 -12.20 -10.46
C GLU A 124 0.07 -11.12 -10.01
N LEU A 125 0.97 -11.45 -9.08
CA LEU A 125 2.07 -10.56 -8.69
C LEU A 125 3.05 -10.33 -9.86
N GLU A 126 3.43 -11.39 -10.58
CA GLU A 126 4.30 -11.26 -11.77
C GLU A 126 3.64 -10.37 -12.84
N GLN A 127 2.35 -10.58 -13.09
CA GLN A 127 1.59 -9.77 -14.03
C GLN A 127 1.60 -8.30 -13.62
N LEU A 128 1.28 -8.00 -12.36
CA LEU A 128 1.31 -6.65 -11.80
C LEU A 128 2.68 -5.98 -12.00
N LEU A 129 3.77 -6.67 -11.70
CA LEU A 129 5.13 -6.14 -11.86
C LEU A 129 5.51 -5.94 -13.33
N SER A 130 5.03 -6.82 -14.23
CA SER A 130 5.32 -6.76 -15.66
C SER A 130 4.59 -5.63 -16.39
N VAL A 131 3.38 -5.25 -15.96
CA VAL A 131 2.61 -4.16 -16.58
C VAL A 131 3.04 -2.78 -16.10
N ARG A 132 3.94 -2.71 -15.11
CA ARG A 132 4.45 -1.45 -14.55
C ARG A 132 5.27 -0.68 -15.59
N PRO A 133 4.94 0.59 -15.89
CA PRO A 133 5.78 1.45 -16.72
C PRO A 133 7.18 1.63 -16.12
N GLU A 134 8.21 1.73 -16.97
CA GLU A 134 9.61 1.82 -16.53
C GLU A 134 9.90 2.99 -15.60
N LYS A 135 9.11 4.06 -15.67
CA LYS A 135 9.29 5.29 -14.87
C LYS A 135 8.46 5.32 -13.60
N THR A 136 7.44 4.47 -13.47
CA THR A 136 6.52 4.49 -12.33
C THR A 136 7.14 3.81 -11.11
N HIS A 137 7.16 4.53 -9.99
CA HIS A 137 7.47 3.95 -8.69
C HIS A 137 6.30 3.10 -8.20
N LEU A 138 6.58 1.89 -7.74
CA LEU A 138 5.58 0.97 -7.20
C LEU A 138 5.96 0.58 -5.78
N ILE A 139 5.12 0.93 -4.81
CA ILE A 139 5.43 0.76 -3.39
C ILE A 139 4.44 -0.21 -2.76
N PHE A 140 4.96 -1.18 -2.02
CA PHE A 140 4.19 -2.19 -1.30
C PHE A 140 4.36 -2.01 0.20
N THR A 141 3.27 -2.10 0.94
CA THR A 141 3.31 -2.08 2.41
C THR A 141 2.62 -3.29 3.03
N GLY A 142 2.88 -3.50 4.31
CA GLY A 142 2.25 -4.51 5.14
C GLY A 142 3.24 -5.52 5.70
N ARG A 143 2.78 -6.32 6.66
CA ARG A 143 3.62 -7.38 7.26
C ARG A 143 3.80 -8.53 6.27
N ASN A 144 4.80 -9.38 6.52
CA ASN A 144 5.01 -10.64 5.81
C ASN A 144 5.16 -10.45 4.28
N ALA A 145 6.00 -9.51 3.84
CA ALA A 145 6.35 -9.42 2.42
C ALA A 145 6.91 -10.77 1.95
N ALA A 146 6.38 -11.28 0.86
CA ALA A 146 6.80 -12.56 0.29
C ALA A 146 8.22 -12.47 -0.28
N GLN A 147 8.96 -13.59 -0.25
CA GLN A 147 10.35 -13.61 -0.71
C GLN A 147 10.44 -13.25 -2.20
N GLU A 148 9.48 -13.69 -3.00
CA GLU A 148 9.39 -13.41 -4.42
C GLU A 148 9.26 -11.91 -4.71
N LEU A 149 8.51 -11.17 -3.87
CA LEU A 149 8.41 -9.71 -3.97
C LEU A 149 9.69 -9.02 -3.49
N ILE A 150 10.30 -9.52 -2.41
CA ILE A 150 11.57 -9.00 -1.87
C ILE A 150 12.68 -9.11 -2.92
N ASP A 151 12.78 -10.26 -3.59
CA ASP A 151 13.82 -10.53 -4.60
C ASP A 151 13.70 -9.61 -5.84
N ARG A 152 12.48 -9.13 -6.12
CA ARG A 152 12.19 -8.24 -7.25
C ARG A 152 12.22 -6.75 -6.88
N ALA A 153 12.31 -6.42 -5.59
CA ALA A 153 12.29 -5.05 -5.13
C ALA A 153 13.67 -4.39 -5.26
N ASP A 154 13.68 -3.13 -5.67
CA ASP A 154 14.90 -2.30 -5.70
C ASP A 154 15.27 -1.80 -4.29
N LEU A 155 14.28 -1.66 -3.40
CA LEU A 155 14.49 -1.26 -2.00
C LEU A 155 13.55 -2.02 -1.08
N VAL A 156 14.09 -2.62 -0.02
CA VAL A 156 13.31 -3.27 1.04
C VAL A 156 13.72 -2.72 2.39
N THR A 157 12.73 -2.21 3.14
CA THR A 157 12.92 -1.77 4.53
C THR A 157 12.10 -2.66 5.46
N GLU A 158 12.78 -3.34 6.38
CA GLU A 158 12.16 -4.08 7.47
C GLU A 158 12.04 -3.17 8.71
N MET A 159 10.81 -2.80 9.07
CA MET A 159 10.52 -2.10 10.30
C MET A 159 10.47 -3.09 11.45
N ARG A 160 11.54 -3.19 12.22
CA ARG A 160 11.61 -4.07 13.38
C ARG A 160 10.93 -3.45 14.60
N LEU A 161 10.13 -4.25 15.30
CA LEU A 161 9.49 -3.82 16.54
C LEU A 161 10.49 -3.87 17.70
N ILE A 162 11.21 -2.76 17.93
CA ILE A 162 12.10 -2.64 19.09
C ILE A 162 11.30 -2.37 20.38
N LYS A 163 10.28 -1.51 20.30
CA LYS A 163 9.35 -1.21 21.40
C LYS A 163 8.05 -0.62 20.84
N HIS A 164 6.93 -0.89 21.49
CA HIS A 164 5.63 -0.30 21.16
C HIS A 164 4.89 0.18 22.42
N PRO A 165 4.23 1.35 22.42
CA PRO A 165 3.40 1.81 23.54
C PRO A 165 2.33 0.80 23.97
N PHE A 166 1.76 0.08 23.00
CA PHE A 166 0.80 -1.01 23.25
C PHE A 166 1.34 -2.09 24.21
N GLN A 167 2.64 -2.40 24.18
CA GLN A 167 3.25 -3.37 25.11
C GLN A 167 3.20 -2.89 26.58
N GLN A 168 2.97 -1.59 26.78
CA GLN A 168 2.76 -0.98 28.09
C GLN A 168 1.28 -0.75 28.41
N GLY A 169 0.36 -1.26 27.58
CA GLY A 169 -1.08 -1.05 27.73
C GLY A 169 -1.57 0.34 27.29
N ILE A 170 -0.71 1.14 26.65
CA ILE A 170 -1.10 2.45 26.12
C ILE A 170 -1.98 2.22 24.88
N LYS A 171 -3.20 2.77 24.91
CA LYS A 171 -4.17 2.68 23.82
C LYS A 171 -3.76 3.55 22.63
N ALA A 172 -4.26 3.19 21.45
CA ALA A 172 -4.13 3.99 20.23
C ALA A 172 -4.63 5.43 20.42
N GLN A 173 -3.88 6.40 19.91
CA GLN A 173 -4.12 7.83 20.03
C GLN A 173 -4.31 8.48 18.66
N LYS A 174 -5.23 9.45 18.61
CA LYS A 174 -5.46 10.26 17.42
C LYS A 174 -4.21 11.07 17.08
N GLY A 175 -3.82 11.06 15.81
CA GLY A 175 -2.60 11.70 15.28
C GLY A 175 -1.33 10.84 15.41
N ILE A 176 -1.41 9.68 16.07
CA ILE A 176 -0.27 8.76 16.24
C ILE A 176 -0.56 7.41 15.58
N GLU A 177 -1.67 6.77 15.94
CA GLU A 177 -2.11 5.48 15.37
C GLU A 177 -3.20 5.62 14.29
N PHE A 178 -4.00 6.68 14.36
CA PHE A 178 -5.10 6.98 13.42
C PHE A 178 -5.41 8.48 13.39
#